data_AF-G2WT32-F1
#
_entry.id   AF-G2WT32-F1
#
_cell.length_a   1.000
_cell.length_b   1.000
_cell.length_c   1.000
_cell.angle_alpha   90.00
_cell.angle_beta   90.00
_cell.angle_gamma   90.00
#
_symmetry.space_group_name_H-M   'P 1'
#
loop_
_entity.id
_entity.type
_entity.pdbx_description
1 polymer ?
#
loop_
_entity_poly.entity_id
_entity_poly.type
_entity_poly.pdbx_seq_one_letter_code
_entity_poly.pdbx_strand_id
1 'polypeptide(L)'
;MASLTASLLASSPEAFTAATTGPFLTSAAAGTTPRETLGLWLANDRLYIHAYIRATGKLLAFLPLPALPGPTPGTVSSAPPTDPETKLLDWLVAALANVRREEAFFLATAERFALPLALPLDPATGTVPPPPGQAIGP
;
A
#
# COMPACT_ATOMS: atom_id res chain seq x y z
N MET A 1 28.32 -9.38 -5.46
CA MET A 1 27.10 -9.29 -6.28
C MET A 1 26.15 -8.30 -5.62
N ALA A 2 25.46 -7.46 -6.39
CA ALA A 2 24.41 -6.60 -5.86
C ALA A 2 23.23 -7.46 -5.36
N SER A 3 22.50 -7.01 -4.34
CA SER A 3 21.28 -7.68 -3.89
C SER A 3 20.18 -7.58 -4.96
N LEU A 4 19.18 -8.46 -4.91
CA LEU A 4 18.02 -8.40 -5.82
C LEU A 4 17.39 -7.01 -5.85
N THR A 5 17.17 -6.39 -4.67
CA THR A 5 16.59 -5.05 -4.57
C THR A 5 17.46 -3.99 -5.23
N ALA A 6 18.78 -4.05 -5.06
CA ALA A 6 19.70 -3.12 -5.72
C ALA A 6 19.68 -3.28 -7.25
N SER A 7 19.58 -4.52 -7.74
CA SER A 7 19.43 -4.79 -9.17
C SER A 7 18.11 -4.28 -9.74
N LEU A 8 16.99 -4.45 -9.02
CA LEU A 8 15.69 -3.93 -9.44
C LEU A 8 15.68 -2.41 -9.51
N LEU A 9 16.24 -1.72 -8.50
CA LEU A 9 16.36 -0.26 -8.52
C LEU A 9 17.24 0.24 -9.67
N ALA A 10 18.36 -0.43 -9.91
CA ALA A 10 19.27 -0.10 -11.01
C ALA A 10 18.65 -0.35 -12.40
N SER A 11 17.64 -1.22 -12.50
CA SER A 11 16.98 -1.54 -13.77
C SER A 11 16.01 -0.46 -14.27
N SER A 12 15.57 0.46 -13.40
CA SER A 12 14.59 1.50 -13.76
C SER A 12 14.80 2.80 -12.96
N PRO A 13 15.99 3.43 -13.06
CA PRO A 13 16.34 4.58 -12.24
C PRO A 13 15.47 5.82 -12.51
N GLU A 14 15.05 6.03 -13.77
CA GLU A 14 14.18 7.15 -14.14
C GLU A 14 12.77 6.99 -13.56
N ALA A 15 12.19 5.79 -13.65
CA ALA A 15 10.88 5.49 -13.08
C ALA A 15 10.89 5.65 -11.55
N PHE A 16 11.94 5.19 -10.88
CA PHE A 16 12.12 5.38 -9.45
C PHE A 16 12.20 6.87 -9.08
N THR A 17 12.98 7.65 -9.83
CA THR A 17 13.08 9.11 -9.62
C THR A 17 11.73 9.78 -9.81
N ALA A 18 11.04 9.51 -10.93
CA ALA A 18 9.73 10.08 -11.23
C ALA A 18 8.68 9.76 -10.13
N ALA A 19 8.69 8.53 -9.61
CA ALA A 19 7.79 8.10 -8.54
C ALA A 19 8.10 8.77 -7.18
N THR A 20 9.33 9.21 -6.95
CA THR A 20 9.79 9.72 -5.64
C THR A 20 10.03 11.23 -5.61
N THR A 21 10.01 11.92 -6.75
CA THR A 21 10.23 13.39 -6.85
C THR A 21 9.08 14.12 -7.57
N GLY A 22 7.88 13.54 -7.59
CA GLY A 22 6.74 14.11 -8.29
C GLY A 22 6.29 15.48 -7.74
N PRO A 23 5.61 16.32 -8.53
CA PRO A 23 5.18 17.67 -8.12
C PRO A 23 4.34 17.70 -6.84
N PHE A 24 3.47 16.69 -6.66
CA PHE A 24 2.68 16.54 -5.43
C PHE A 24 3.56 16.37 -4.18
N LEU A 25 4.61 15.55 -4.26
CA LEU A 25 5.52 15.33 -3.12
C LEU A 25 6.26 16.61 -2.75
N THR A 26 6.68 17.39 -3.76
CA THR A 26 7.32 18.70 -3.55
C THR A 26 6.37 19.70 -2.88
N SER A 27 5.13 19.84 -3.36
CA SER A 27 4.16 20.75 -2.74
C SER A 27 3.71 20.27 -1.36
N ALA A 28 3.64 18.95 -1.13
CA ALA A 28 3.31 18.37 0.17
C ALA A 28 4.40 18.66 1.19
N ALA A 29 5.68 18.45 0.81
CA ALA A 29 6.83 18.75 1.65
C ALA A 29 6.93 20.25 2.00
N ALA A 30 6.55 21.13 1.06
CA ALA A 30 6.50 22.57 1.29
C ALA A 30 5.27 23.05 2.07
N GLY A 31 4.29 22.18 2.33
CA GLY A 31 3.02 22.56 2.97
C GLY A 31 2.12 23.45 2.11
N THR A 32 2.32 23.48 0.80
CA THR A 32 1.62 24.37 -0.16
C THR A 32 0.60 23.65 -1.02
N THR A 33 0.33 22.37 -0.75
CA THR A 33 -0.63 21.57 -1.53
C THR A 33 -2.06 22.11 -1.36
N PRO A 34 -2.79 22.38 -2.46
CA PRO A 34 -4.20 22.79 -2.38
C PRO A 34 -5.05 21.75 -1.65
N ARG A 35 -6.07 22.22 -0.92
CA ARG A 35 -6.94 21.36 -0.11
C ARG A 35 -7.63 20.30 -0.96
N GLU A 36 -8.09 20.68 -2.14
CA GLU A 36 -8.81 19.83 -3.09
C GLU A 36 -7.88 18.74 -3.62
N THR A 37 -6.64 19.09 -3.97
CA THR A 37 -5.61 18.14 -4.39
C THR A 37 -5.26 17.15 -3.28
N LEU A 38 -5.10 17.63 -2.05
CA LEU A 38 -4.83 16.77 -0.90
C LEU A 38 -6.00 15.83 -0.60
N GLY A 39 -7.24 16.31 -0.68
CA GLY A 39 -8.45 15.50 -0.53
C GLY A 39 -8.55 14.41 -1.60
N LEU A 40 -8.27 14.77 -2.87
CA LEU A 40 -8.24 13.82 -3.98
C LEU A 40 -7.16 12.75 -3.78
N TRP A 41 -5.95 13.15 -3.38
CA TRP A 41 -4.87 12.21 -3.07
C TRP A 41 -5.30 11.24 -1.96
N LEU A 42 -5.85 11.75 -0.86
CA LEU A 42 -6.29 10.95 0.28
C LEU A 42 -7.42 9.98 -0.08
N ALA A 43 -8.35 10.40 -0.94
CA ALA A 43 -9.42 9.55 -1.43
C ALA A 43 -8.88 8.38 -2.30
N ASN A 44 -7.89 8.65 -3.16
CA ASN A 44 -7.25 7.61 -3.96
C ASN A 44 -6.40 6.66 -3.10
N ASP A 45 -5.65 7.21 -2.14
CA ASP A 45 -4.78 6.41 -1.27
C ASP A 45 -5.59 5.45 -0.38
N ARG A 46 -6.79 5.86 0.03
CA ARG A 46 -7.73 4.96 0.71
C ARG A 46 -8.17 3.77 -0.16
N LEU A 47 -8.46 3.99 -1.44
CA LEU A 47 -8.76 2.88 -2.35
C LEU A 47 -7.55 1.96 -2.55
N TYR A 48 -6.35 2.55 -2.60
CA TYR A 48 -5.11 1.79 -2.66
C TYR A 48 -4.91 0.92 -1.40
N ILE A 49 -5.18 1.44 -0.19
CA ILE A 49 -5.17 0.65 1.06
C ILE A 49 -6.14 -0.54 0.96
N HIS A 50 -7.33 -0.36 0.40
CA HIS A 50 -8.29 -1.46 0.24
C HIS A 50 -7.77 -2.53 -0.74
N ALA A 51 -7.12 -2.12 -1.82
CA ALA A 51 -6.46 -3.05 -2.73
C ALA A 51 -5.31 -3.80 -2.02
N TYR A 52 -4.52 -3.11 -1.20
CA TYR A 52 -3.45 -3.69 -0.41
C TYR A 52 -3.96 -4.76 0.56
N ILE A 53 -5.01 -4.47 1.33
CA ILE A 53 -5.64 -5.43 2.25
C ILE A 53 -6.06 -6.71 1.51
N ARG A 54 -6.69 -6.56 0.33
CA ARG A 54 -7.11 -7.70 -0.50
C ARG A 54 -5.92 -8.50 -1.03
N ALA A 55 -4.87 -7.82 -1.48
CA ALA A 55 -3.66 -8.46 -1.98
C ALA A 55 -2.94 -9.25 -0.87
N THR A 56 -2.80 -8.66 0.31
CA THR A 56 -2.23 -9.34 1.49
C THR A 56 -3.07 -10.55 1.90
N GLY A 57 -4.39 -10.44 1.90
CA GLY A 57 -5.29 -11.58 2.18
C GLY A 57 -5.09 -12.74 1.20
N LYS A 58 -4.90 -12.44 -0.10
CA LYS A 58 -4.56 -13.47 -1.09
C LYS A 58 -3.20 -14.09 -0.84
N LEU A 59 -2.18 -13.28 -0.51
CA LEU A 59 -0.84 -13.79 -0.22
C LEU A 59 -0.83 -14.71 1.01
N LEU A 60 -1.55 -14.34 2.07
CA LEU A 60 -1.73 -15.18 3.26
C LEU A 60 -2.36 -16.53 2.91
N ALA A 61 -3.34 -16.55 1.99
CA ALA A 61 -4.00 -17.78 1.57
C ALA A 61 -3.10 -18.76 0.80
N PHE A 62 -2.01 -18.28 0.19
CA PHE A 62 -1.06 -19.11 -0.58
C PHE A 62 0.20 -19.50 0.20
N LEU A 63 0.37 -19.00 1.42
CA LEU A 63 1.60 -19.18 2.19
C LEU A 63 1.71 -20.63 2.70
N PRO A 64 2.78 -21.38 2.37
CA PRO A 64 2.92 -22.77 2.78
C PRO A 64 3.41 -22.86 4.23
N LEU A 65 2.48 -22.74 5.18
CA LEU A 65 2.81 -22.77 6.60
C LEU A 65 3.24 -24.18 7.07
N PRO A 66 4.18 -24.27 8.02
CA PRO A 66 4.59 -25.55 8.59
C PRO A 66 3.42 -26.31 9.23
N ALA A 67 3.32 -27.62 8.95
CA ALA A 67 2.29 -28.48 9.54
C ALA A 67 2.61 -28.93 10.97
N LEU A 68 3.88 -28.80 11.39
CA LEU A 68 4.35 -29.23 12.71
C LEU A 68 4.90 -28.03 13.50
N PRO A 69 4.73 -28.00 14.83
CA PRO A 69 5.12 -26.88 15.69
C PRO A 69 6.63 -26.77 15.95
N GLY A 70 7.45 -27.58 15.28
CA GLY A 70 8.89 -27.59 15.44
C GLY A 70 9.60 -28.28 14.27
N PRO A 71 10.92 -28.04 14.11
CA PRO A 71 11.71 -28.64 13.03
C PRO A 71 11.82 -30.17 13.16
N THR A 72 11.58 -30.70 14.36
CA THR A 72 11.66 -32.13 14.68
C THR A 72 10.30 -32.63 15.20
N PRO A 73 9.81 -33.80 14.73
CA PRO A 73 8.58 -34.40 15.24
C PRO A 73 8.60 -34.55 16.76
N GLY A 74 7.51 -34.14 17.43
CA GLY A 74 7.35 -34.23 18.89
C GLY A 74 8.02 -33.12 19.69
N THR A 75 8.72 -32.18 19.05
CA THR A 75 9.27 -30.99 19.72
C THR A 75 8.32 -29.81 19.60
N VAL A 76 8.07 -29.12 20.71
CA VAL A 76 7.29 -27.87 20.77
C VAL A 76 8.21 -26.81 21.34
N SER A 77 8.31 -25.66 20.67
CA SER A 77 9.13 -24.54 21.11
C SER A 77 8.33 -23.26 21.09
N SER A 78 8.50 -22.43 22.13
CA SER A 78 7.98 -21.06 22.17
C SER A 78 8.95 -20.03 21.58
N ALA A 79 10.10 -20.48 21.07
CA ALA A 79 11.07 -19.60 20.44
C ALA A 79 10.48 -18.97 19.16
N PRO A 80 10.92 -17.76 18.78
CA PRO A 80 10.46 -17.13 17.55
C PRO A 80 10.70 -18.02 16.32
N PRO A 81 9.79 -18.00 15.34
CA PRO A 81 9.95 -18.77 14.12
C PRO A 81 11.23 -18.38 13.38
N THR A 82 11.96 -19.36 12.88
CA THR A 82 13.17 -19.15 12.09
C THR A 82 12.91 -19.29 10.60
N ASP A 83 11.85 -20.00 10.22
CA ASP A 83 11.46 -20.24 8.85
C ASP A 83 10.93 -18.96 8.16
N PRO A 84 11.30 -18.73 6.89
CA PRO A 84 10.87 -17.54 6.15
C PRO A 84 9.36 -17.39 6.04
N GLU A 85 8.62 -18.49 5.91
CA GLU A 85 7.17 -18.49 5.71
C GLU A 85 6.45 -17.95 6.95
N THR A 86 6.75 -18.46 8.13
CA THR A 86 6.13 -17.96 9.38
C THR A 86 6.58 -16.53 9.68
N LYS A 87 7.83 -16.15 9.37
CA LYS A 87 8.27 -14.74 9.45
C LYS A 87 7.46 -13.83 8.52
N LEU A 88 7.22 -14.29 7.29
CA LEU A 88 6.40 -13.55 6.34
C LEU A 88 4.95 -13.44 6.82
N LEU A 89 4.38 -14.51 7.39
CA LEU A 89 3.07 -14.47 8.05
C LEU A 89 3.00 -13.35 9.11
N ASP A 90 3.96 -13.35 10.04
CA ASP A 90 4.02 -12.35 11.12
C ASP A 90 4.09 -10.92 10.55
N TRP A 91 4.90 -10.70 9.51
CA TRP A 91 5.00 -9.41 8.84
C TRP A 91 3.71 -9.02 8.13
N LEU A 92 3.02 -9.94 7.46
CA LEU A 92 1.76 -9.65 6.76
C LEU A 92 0.64 -9.32 7.75
N VAL A 93 0.58 -10.01 8.90
CA VAL A 93 -0.38 -9.71 9.97
C VAL A 93 -0.08 -8.34 10.58
N ALA A 94 1.18 -8.05 10.90
CA ALA A 94 1.58 -6.74 11.41
C ALA A 94 1.29 -5.62 10.39
N ALA A 95 1.55 -5.87 9.09
CA ALA A 95 1.25 -4.93 8.02
C ALA A 95 -0.25 -4.64 7.94
N LEU A 96 -1.13 -5.66 7.97
CA LEU A 96 -2.58 -5.48 7.98
C LEU A 96 -3.06 -4.65 9.18
N ALA A 97 -2.52 -4.90 10.37
CA ALA A 97 -2.84 -4.09 11.54
C ALA A 97 -2.40 -2.63 11.35
N ASN A 98 -1.24 -2.40 10.73
CA ASN A 98 -0.73 -1.06 10.44
C ASN A 98 -1.62 -0.31 9.43
N VAL A 99 -1.94 -0.90 8.27
CA VAL A 99 -2.79 -0.22 7.28
C VAL A 99 -4.20 0.06 7.79
N ARG A 100 -4.74 -0.78 8.68
CA ARG A 100 -6.05 -0.50 9.32
C ARG A 100 -5.99 0.69 10.28
N ARG A 101 -4.88 0.85 11.02
CA ARG A 101 -4.64 2.04 11.85
C ARG A 101 -4.45 3.29 11.00
N GLU A 102 -3.72 3.17 9.89
CA GLU A 102 -3.48 4.26 8.95
C GLU A 102 -4.77 4.74 8.28
N GLU A 103 -5.65 3.84 7.83
CA GLU A 103 -6.94 4.23 7.28
C GLU A 103 -7.81 4.97 8.31
N ALA A 104 -7.81 4.54 9.58
CA ALA A 104 -8.53 5.25 10.63
C ALA A 104 -7.95 6.66 10.88
N PHE A 105 -6.63 6.79 10.87
CA PHE A 105 -5.94 8.08 10.95
C PHE A 105 -6.30 9.00 9.76
N PHE A 106 -6.41 8.46 8.54
CA PHE A 106 -6.82 9.23 7.37
C PHE A 106 -8.23 9.80 7.51
N LEU A 107 -9.19 8.97 7.94
CA LEU A 107 -10.58 9.40 8.12
C LEU A 107 -10.70 10.48 9.20
N ALA A 108 -10.04 10.28 10.35
CA ALA A 108 -10.01 11.27 11.43
C ALA A 108 -9.34 12.59 10.99
N THR A 109 -8.28 12.52 10.18
CA THR A 109 -7.60 13.69 9.65
C THR A 109 -8.49 14.44 8.66
N ALA A 110 -9.15 13.72 7.76
CA ALA A 110 -10.07 14.33 6.80
C ALA A 110 -11.24 15.03 7.50
N GLU A 111 -11.82 14.41 8.52
CA GLU A 111 -12.86 15.02 9.36
C GLU A 111 -12.35 16.28 10.04
N ARG A 112 -11.21 16.20 10.74
CA ARG A 112 -10.63 17.32 11.49
C ARG A 112 -10.36 18.56 10.62
N PHE A 113 -9.92 18.35 9.39
CA PHE A 113 -9.55 19.44 8.48
C PHE A 113 -10.60 19.75 7.41
N ALA A 114 -11.77 19.09 7.48
CA ALA A 114 -12.83 19.17 6.47
C ALA A 114 -12.27 18.98 5.04
N LEU A 115 -11.48 17.91 4.86
CA LEU A 115 -10.95 17.52 3.55
C LEU A 115 -12.03 16.79 2.75
N PRO A 116 -12.24 17.16 1.48
CA PRO A 116 -13.19 16.46 0.63
C PRO A 116 -12.64 15.08 0.24
N LEU A 117 -13.21 14.01 0.82
CA LEU A 117 -12.91 12.62 0.43
C LEU A 117 -13.76 12.16 -0.76
N ALA A 118 -13.87 13.01 -1.79
CA ALA A 118 -14.65 12.72 -2.97
C ALA A 118 -13.73 12.42 -4.15
N LEU A 119 -13.97 11.28 -4.79
CA LEU A 119 -13.44 11.05 -6.13
C LEU A 119 -14.43 11.66 -7.12
N PRO A 120 -13.96 12.32 -8.20
CA PRO A 120 -14.85 12.72 -9.27
C PRO A 120 -15.45 11.45 -9.85
N LEU A 121 -16.76 11.26 -9.70
CA LEU A 121 -17.49 10.14 -10.28
C LEU A 121 -18.23 10.63 -11.51
N ASP A 122 -18.21 9.83 -12.57
CA ASP A 122 -19.16 9.99 -13.66
C ASP A 122 -20.57 9.65 -13.11
N PRO A 123 -21.54 10.59 -13.14
CA PRO A 123 -22.87 10.35 -12.61
C PRO A 123 -23.67 9.30 -13.40
N ALA A 124 -23.31 8.98 -14.64
CA ALA A 124 -23.97 7.97 -15.45
C ALA A 124 -23.48 6.55 -15.13
N THR A 125 -22.21 6.38 -14.79
CA THR A 125 -21.59 5.05 -14.61
C THR A 125 -21.19 4.75 -13.15
N GLY A 126 -21.09 5.78 -12.30
CA GLY A 126 -20.59 5.67 -10.93
C GLY A 126 -19.09 5.34 -10.84
N THR A 127 -18.34 5.53 -11.93
CA THR A 127 -16.89 5.24 -12.00
C THR A 127 -16.07 6.52 -11.99
N VAL A 128 -14.81 6.44 -11.52
CA VAL A 128 -13.87 7.57 -11.63
C VAL A 128 -13.42 7.74 -13.09
N PRO A 129 -13.57 8.92 -13.71
CA PRO A 129 -13.09 9.17 -15.07
C PRO A 129 -11.57 9.02 -15.17
N PRO A 130 -11.04 8.55 -16.31
CA PRO A 130 -9.60 8.55 -16.53
C PRO A 130 -9.04 9.98 -16.46
N PRO A 131 -7.80 10.17 -15.98
CA PRO A 131 -7.19 11.49 -15.93
C PRO A 131 -7.09 12.09 -17.34
N PRO A 132 -7.31 13.42 -17.50
CA PRO A 132 -7.23 14.08 -18.80
C PRO A 132 -5.82 13.87 -19.39
N GLY A 133 -5.76 13.27 -20.59
CA GLY A 133 -4.51 12.98 -21.30
C GLY A 133 -4.09 11.52 -21.38
N GLN A 134 -4.77 10.59 -20.67
CA GLN A 134 -4.62 9.14 -20.89
C GLN A 134 -5.82 8.58 -21.64
N ALA A 135 -6.04 9.05 -22.88
CA ALA A 135 -6.73 8.21 -23.85
C ALA A 135 -5.75 7.09 -24.21
N ILE A 136 -5.92 5.91 -23.62
CA ILE A 136 -5.25 4.71 -24.12
C ILE A 136 -5.83 4.50 -25.52
N GLY A 137 -5.05 4.90 -26.52
CA GLY A 137 -5.31 4.58 -27.92
C GLY A 137 -5.36 3.06 -28.10
N PRO A 138 -6.07 2.59 -29.14
CA PRO A 138 -6.36 1.17 -29.35
C PRO A 138 -5.12 0.27 -29.37
#